data_AF-A0A6A1UMF0-F1
#
_entry.id   AF-A0A6A1UMF0-F1
#
_cell.length_a   1.000
_cell.length_b   1.000
_cell.length_c   1.000
_cell.angle_alpha   90.00
_cell.angle_beta   90.00
_cell.angle_gamma   90.00
#
_symmetry.space_group_name_H-M   'P 1'
#
loop_
_entity.id
_entity.type
_entity.pdbx_description
1 polymer ?
#
loop_
_entity_poly.entity_id
_entity_poly.type
_entity_poly.pdbx_seq_one_letter_code
_entity_poly.pdbx_strand_id
1 'polypeptide(L)'
;MRHPLQHFRGNAIRALRSQGVQVDVLGEDLKSKIIEEARKSCLLVNAPIICRAASRVPFSVLKYAMTLDGKIAASSGHAAWISSKMSRHRVFELRGRSDAVIVGGNTVRKDNPRLTARHGGGHMPVRIVMTQSFGLPEEANLWDVSDVPTIVVTQRGARRSLQKLLASKGVEVVEFDILNPRDVMEYFHDRGYLSILWECGGTLAASAISAGVIRKVYAFVAPKIIGGKNAPSPVAELGMVEMSQALDLLDVCYEQVGPDMLISGFLQPLPDVTPVIPSVDETFAIDPTVAPHESSIIFFYKTWDPYGVFSNFSPHPIQMADKNGDYVTWLSVEHYYQAHKFIGVDDPVARAFVENIKSAKSSEEAARIGRSIQRQRPNLNYADAEKPDTRSS
;
A
#
# COMPACT_ATOMS: atom_id res chain seq x y z
N MET A 1 8.08 -16.59 1.85
CA MET A 1 6.68 -16.74 2.30
C MET A 1 5.86 -17.31 1.16
N ARG A 2 4.81 -18.07 1.44
CA ARG A 2 3.93 -18.58 0.38
C ARG A 2 3.10 -17.46 -0.26
N HIS A 3 2.64 -17.71 -1.48
CA HIS A 3 1.75 -16.78 -2.18
C HIS A 3 0.43 -16.58 -1.39
N PRO A 4 -0.06 -15.33 -1.23
CA PRO A 4 -1.23 -15.05 -0.41
C PRO A 4 -2.52 -15.63 -1.02
N LEU A 5 -2.65 -15.65 -2.36
CA LEU A 5 -3.78 -16.28 -3.04
C LEU A 5 -3.69 -17.81 -2.98
N GLN A 6 -4.78 -18.46 -2.54
CA GLN A 6 -4.87 -19.90 -2.33
C GLN A 6 -4.51 -20.72 -3.59
N HIS A 7 -5.03 -20.34 -4.76
CA HIS A 7 -4.82 -21.06 -6.01
C HIS A 7 -3.38 -20.99 -6.57
N PHE A 8 -2.56 -20.02 -6.12
CA PHE A 8 -1.14 -19.93 -6.46
C PHE A 8 -0.22 -20.45 -5.34
N ARG A 9 -0.79 -20.82 -4.19
CA ARG A 9 -0.03 -21.10 -2.98
C ARG A 9 0.79 -22.38 -3.15
N GLY A 10 2.12 -22.23 -3.15
CA GLY A 10 3.06 -23.35 -3.22
C GLY A 10 3.33 -23.89 -4.63
N ASN A 11 2.68 -23.37 -5.68
CA ASN A 11 2.90 -23.84 -7.05
C ASN A 11 4.35 -23.64 -7.47
N ALA A 12 4.90 -22.44 -7.26
CA ALA A 12 6.30 -22.14 -7.55
C ALA A 12 7.27 -22.99 -6.71
N ILE A 13 6.96 -23.21 -5.42
CA ILE A 13 7.78 -24.04 -4.53
C ILE A 13 7.85 -25.48 -5.05
N ARG A 14 6.70 -26.06 -5.41
CA ARG A 14 6.64 -27.42 -5.97
C ARG A 14 7.37 -27.51 -7.31
N ALA A 15 7.16 -26.54 -8.20
CA ALA A 15 7.81 -26.51 -9.50
C ALA A 15 9.34 -26.50 -9.37
N LEU A 16 9.89 -25.63 -8.52
CA LEU A 16 11.33 -25.55 -8.28
C LEU A 16 11.88 -26.84 -7.64
N ARG A 17 11.23 -27.35 -6.59
CA ARG A 17 11.63 -28.61 -5.94
C ARG A 17 11.60 -29.80 -6.91
N SER A 18 10.63 -29.84 -7.83
CA SER A 18 10.54 -30.91 -8.86
C SER A 18 11.73 -30.93 -9.83
N GLN A 19 12.45 -29.81 -9.96
CA GLN A 19 13.66 -29.68 -10.78
C GLN A 19 14.95 -29.92 -9.96
N GLY A 20 14.83 -30.42 -8.73
CA GLY A 20 15.98 -30.68 -7.84
C GLY A 20 16.56 -29.42 -7.18
N VAL A 21 15.88 -28.27 -7.27
CA VAL A 21 16.32 -27.04 -6.59
C VAL A 21 15.95 -27.12 -5.10
N GLN A 22 16.92 -26.90 -4.22
CA GLN A 22 16.64 -26.70 -2.79
C GLN A 22 15.91 -25.38 -2.60
N VAL A 23 14.72 -25.44 -1.98
CA VAL A 23 13.88 -24.27 -1.70
C VAL A 23 13.51 -24.29 -0.24
N ASP A 24 14.04 -23.33 0.51
CA ASP A 24 13.68 -23.12 1.91
C ASP A 24 12.60 -22.04 2.02
N VAL A 25 11.50 -22.38 2.69
CA VAL A 25 10.34 -21.51 2.82
C VAL A 25 10.39 -20.75 4.13
N LEU A 26 10.49 -19.42 4.03
CA LEU A 26 10.43 -18.50 5.18
C LEU A 26 9.17 -18.72 6.02
N GLY A 27 9.35 -19.05 7.31
CA GLY A 27 8.28 -19.35 8.27
C GLY A 27 7.92 -20.84 8.39
N GLU A 28 8.52 -21.71 7.57
CA GLU A 28 8.32 -23.17 7.62
C GLU A 28 9.67 -23.88 7.84
N ASP A 29 10.56 -23.77 6.85
CA ASP A 29 11.83 -24.52 6.80
C ASP A 29 12.94 -23.79 7.56
N LEU A 30 12.88 -22.45 7.61
CA LEU A 30 13.84 -21.61 8.31
C LEU A 30 13.23 -21.11 9.63
N LYS A 31 13.80 -21.53 10.75
CA LYS A 31 13.38 -21.12 12.10
C LYS A 31 14.56 -20.51 12.85
N SER A 32 14.57 -19.19 12.94
CA SER A 32 15.50 -18.43 13.79
C SER A 32 14.90 -17.07 14.12
N LYS A 33 15.42 -16.40 15.15
CA LYS A 33 14.95 -15.06 15.54
C LYS A 33 15.05 -14.05 14.39
N ILE A 34 16.17 -14.04 13.67
CA ILE A 34 16.42 -13.16 12.51
C ILE A 34 15.39 -13.45 11.41
N ILE A 35 15.06 -14.71 11.19
CA ILE A 35 14.08 -15.13 10.18
C ILE A 35 12.66 -14.69 10.55
N GLU A 36 12.28 -14.74 11.82
CA GLU A 36 10.98 -14.22 12.28
C GLU A 36 10.88 -12.70 12.13
N GLU A 37 11.94 -11.95 12.41
CA GLU A 37 11.98 -10.49 12.18
C GLU A 37 11.90 -10.15 10.69
N ALA A 38 12.61 -10.90 9.83
CA ALA A 38 12.51 -10.77 8.39
C ALA A 38 11.09 -11.09 7.90
N ARG A 39 10.48 -12.17 8.41
CA ARG A 39 9.09 -12.56 8.09
C ARG A 39 8.12 -11.45 8.48
N LYS A 40 8.23 -10.91 9.69
CA LYS A 40 7.40 -9.78 10.15
C LYS A 40 7.52 -8.59 9.20
N SER A 41 8.75 -8.23 8.81
CA SER A 41 9.00 -7.14 7.86
C SER A 41 8.35 -7.39 6.50
N CYS A 42 8.47 -8.62 5.97
CA CYS A 42 7.82 -9.00 4.72
C CYS A 42 6.28 -8.94 4.80
N LEU A 43 5.69 -9.42 5.91
CA LEU A 43 4.24 -9.34 6.12
C LEU A 43 3.76 -7.89 6.20
N LEU A 44 4.50 -7.01 6.89
CA LEU A 44 4.15 -5.59 7.03
C LEU A 44 4.19 -4.86 5.68
N VAL A 45 5.21 -5.10 4.86
CA VAL A 45 5.33 -4.48 3.53
C VAL A 45 4.23 -4.95 2.59
N ASN A 46 3.81 -6.22 2.72
CA ASN A 46 2.77 -6.83 1.89
C ASN A 46 1.38 -6.81 2.54
N ALA A 47 1.19 -6.09 3.65
CA ALA A 47 -0.07 -6.07 4.39
C ALA A 47 -1.29 -5.72 3.50
N PRO A 48 -1.21 -4.75 2.56
CA PRO A 48 -2.32 -4.47 1.64
C PRO A 48 -2.78 -5.65 0.80
N ILE A 49 -1.84 -6.34 0.14
CA ILE A 49 -2.18 -7.48 -0.73
C ILE A 49 -2.62 -8.71 0.08
N ILE A 50 -2.04 -8.92 1.25
CA ILE A 50 -2.43 -10.01 2.17
C ILE A 50 -3.86 -9.77 2.68
N CYS A 51 -4.15 -8.56 3.15
CA CYS A 51 -5.48 -8.17 3.62
C CYS A 51 -6.53 -8.35 2.52
N ARG A 52 -6.22 -7.90 1.29
CA ARG A 52 -7.12 -8.06 0.14
C ARG A 52 -7.40 -9.53 -0.14
N ALA A 53 -6.36 -10.36 -0.18
CA ALA A 53 -6.48 -11.79 -0.43
C ALA A 53 -7.33 -12.52 0.63
N ALA A 54 -7.29 -12.06 1.88
CA ALA A 54 -7.92 -12.75 3.01
C ALA A 54 -9.31 -12.20 3.40
N SER A 55 -9.62 -10.93 3.13
CA SER A 55 -10.75 -10.27 3.83
C SER A 55 -11.77 -9.53 2.95
N ARG A 56 -11.68 -9.63 1.62
CA ARG A 56 -12.62 -8.99 0.67
C ARG A 56 -12.82 -7.47 0.86
N VAL A 57 -11.92 -6.83 1.63
CA VAL A 57 -11.87 -5.39 1.85
C VAL A 57 -10.42 -4.90 1.69
N PRO A 58 -10.20 -3.64 1.27
CA PRO A 58 -8.87 -3.06 1.20
C PRO A 58 -8.28 -2.92 2.60
N PHE A 59 -6.95 -2.91 2.68
CA PHE A 59 -6.24 -2.62 3.91
C PHE A 59 -6.47 -1.16 4.31
N SER A 60 -7.32 -0.96 5.32
CA SER A 60 -7.66 0.38 5.78
C SER A 60 -6.76 0.83 6.92
N VAL A 61 -6.21 2.02 6.76
CA VAL A 61 -5.39 2.71 7.77
C VAL A 61 -6.18 3.88 8.32
N LEU A 62 -6.47 3.89 9.62
CA LEU A 62 -7.03 5.05 10.30
C LEU A 62 -5.91 5.98 10.77
N LYS A 63 -5.95 7.23 10.35
CA LYS A 63 -5.01 8.26 10.80
C LYS A 63 -5.76 9.39 11.48
N TYR A 64 -5.27 9.81 12.63
CA TYR A 64 -5.71 11.04 13.29
C TYR A 64 -4.55 11.79 13.95
N ALA A 65 -4.75 13.08 14.18
CA ALA A 65 -3.87 13.92 14.97
C ALA A 65 -4.66 14.49 16.14
N MET A 66 -4.13 14.38 17.34
CA MET A 66 -4.78 14.84 18.57
C MET A 66 -3.82 15.59 19.47
N THR A 67 -4.38 16.41 20.36
CA THR A 67 -3.69 16.94 21.53
C THR A 67 -3.36 15.82 22.52
N LEU A 68 -2.48 16.07 23.49
CA LEU A 68 -2.07 15.13 24.53
C LEU A 68 -3.26 14.61 25.35
N ASP A 69 -4.28 15.45 25.54
CA ASP A 69 -5.55 15.14 26.21
C ASP A 69 -6.63 14.60 25.25
N GLY A 70 -6.25 14.16 24.05
CA GLY A 70 -7.10 13.36 23.18
C GLY A 70 -8.14 14.13 22.38
N LYS A 71 -7.88 15.39 22.01
CA LYS A 71 -8.80 16.23 21.22
C LYS A 71 -8.32 16.46 19.80
N ILE A 72 -9.23 16.37 18.83
CA ILE A 72 -8.94 16.60 17.39
C ILE A 72 -9.38 17.99 16.90
N ALA A 73 -10.03 18.79 17.75
CA ALA A 73 -10.36 20.19 17.53
C ALA A 73 -10.70 20.87 18.85
N ALA A 74 -10.71 22.20 18.87
CA ALA A 74 -11.34 22.97 19.94
C ALA A 74 -12.86 22.76 19.96
N SER A 75 -13.53 23.13 21.06
CA SER A 75 -15.01 23.10 21.15
C SER A 75 -15.72 23.93 20.08
N SER A 76 -15.05 24.95 19.52
CA SER A 76 -15.54 25.73 18.38
C SER A 76 -15.46 24.98 17.05
N GLY A 77 -14.79 23.84 17.01
CA GLY A 77 -14.46 23.09 15.78
C GLY A 77 -13.17 23.53 15.11
N HIS A 78 -12.46 24.53 15.66
CA HIS A 78 -11.16 24.93 15.13
C HIS A 78 -10.10 23.84 15.35
N ALA A 79 -9.60 23.28 14.25
CA ALA A 79 -8.69 22.12 14.25
C ALA A 79 -7.34 22.39 13.57
N ALA A 80 -7.03 23.66 13.27
CA ALA A 80 -5.82 24.00 12.54
C ALA A 80 -4.57 23.68 13.38
N TRP A 81 -3.66 22.92 12.76
CA TRP A 81 -2.26 22.74 13.17
C TRP A 81 -2.08 22.13 14.56
N ILE A 82 -2.88 21.10 14.85
CA ILE A 82 -2.65 20.24 16.03
C ILE A 82 -1.27 19.61 15.93
N SER A 83 -1.00 18.86 14.87
CA SER A 83 0.29 18.23 14.63
C SER A 83 1.28 19.15 13.90
N SER A 84 2.56 18.91 14.14
CA SER A 84 3.71 19.65 13.62
C SER A 84 3.85 19.55 12.09
N LYS A 85 4.71 20.39 11.51
CA LYS A 85 5.05 20.32 10.07
C LYS A 85 5.65 18.96 9.70
N MET A 86 6.51 18.40 10.56
CA MET A 86 7.15 17.09 10.33
C MET A 86 6.12 15.97 10.33
N SER A 87 5.19 15.98 11.27
CA SER A 87 4.06 15.03 11.30
C SER A 87 3.20 15.13 10.04
N ARG A 88 2.92 16.36 9.57
CA ARG A 88 2.18 16.55 8.30
C ARG A 88 2.95 16.02 7.08
N HIS A 89 4.28 16.08 7.07
CA HIS A 89 5.08 15.44 6.02
C HIS A 89 4.90 13.91 6.04
N ARG A 90 4.93 13.29 7.22
CA ARG A 90 4.67 11.85 7.35
C ARG A 90 3.29 11.45 6.82
N VAL A 91 2.28 12.30 7.02
CA VAL A 91 0.94 12.10 6.46
C VAL A 91 0.94 12.17 4.94
N PHE A 92 1.72 13.05 4.32
CA PHE A 92 1.85 13.07 2.86
C PHE A 92 2.45 11.78 2.31
N GLU A 93 3.41 11.19 3.00
CA GLU A 93 3.95 9.88 2.64
C GLU A 93 2.90 8.77 2.76
N LEU A 94 2.09 8.78 3.84
CA LEU A 94 0.99 7.83 4.00
C LEU A 94 -0.03 7.95 2.86
N ARG A 95 -0.34 9.18 2.43
CA ARG A 95 -1.20 9.43 1.26
C ARG A 95 -0.59 8.87 -0.03
N GLY A 96 0.70 9.12 -0.26
CA GLY A 96 1.40 8.62 -1.45
C GLY A 96 1.48 7.08 -1.52
N ARG A 97 1.33 6.39 -0.38
CA ARG A 97 1.30 4.92 -0.29
C ARG A 97 -0.11 4.31 -0.29
N SER A 98 -1.15 5.15 -0.43
CA SER A 98 -2.54 4.72 -0.40
C SER A 98 -3.16 4.91 -1.78
N ASP A 99 -4.06 4.00 -2.16
CA ASP A 99 -4.80 4.11 -3.41
C ASP A 99 -5.90 5.17 -3.30
N ALA A 100 -6.43 5.36 -2.09
CA ALA A 100 -7.42 6.39 -1.81
C ALA A 100 -7.30 6.98 -0.40
N VAL A 101 -7.87 8.16 -0.22
CA VAL A 101 -8.06 8.84 1.07
C VAL A 101 -9.55 9.09 1.29
N ILE A 102 -10.09 8.62 2.41
CA ILE A 102 -11.47 8.85 2.84
C ILE A 102 -11.55 9.97 3.87
N VAL A 103 -12.50 10.87 3.66
CA VAL A 103 -12.96 11.85 4.65
C VAL A 103 -14.49 11.83 4.78
N GLY A 104 -15.00 12.35 5.90
CA GLY A 104 -16.44 12.58 6.06
C GLY A 104 -16.88 13.93 5.49
N GLY A 105 -18.15 14.07 5.13
CA GLY A 105 -18.70 15.34 4.65
C GLY A 105 -18.51 16.53 5.62
N ASN A 106 -18.43 16.28 6.94
CA ASN A 106 -18.11 17.33 7.93
C ASN A 106 -16.71 17.91 7.74
N THR A 107 -15.72 17.07 7.43
CA THR A 107 -14.35 17.49 7.14
C THR A 107 -14.33 18.38 5.90
N VAL A 108 -15.10 18.03 4.86
CA VAL A 108 -15.22 18.87 3.66
C VAL A 108 -15.80 20.24 3.99
N ARG A 109 -16.88 20.30 4.78
CA ARG A 109 -17.53 21.55 5.18
C ARG A 109 -16.66 22.47 6.03
N LYS A 110 -15.88 21.89 6.97
CA LYS A 110 -15.11 22.66 7.95
C LYS A 110 -13.71 23.03 7.46
N ASP A 111 -13.05 22.09 6.79
CA ASP A 111 -11.61 22.20 6.50
C ASP A 111 -11.33 22.46 5.03
N ASN A 112 -12.32 22.24 4.14
CA ASN A 112 -12.20 22.34 2.68
C ASN A 112 -10.84 21.78 2.15
N PRO A 113 -10.50 20.52 2.46
CA PRO A 113 -9.15 20.01 2.25
C PRO A 113 -8.88 19.75 0.77
N ARG A 114 -7.60 19.73 0.38
CA ARG A 114 -7.17 19.29 -0.96
C ARG A 114 -6.95 17.77 -1.05
N LEU A 115 -6.57 17.15 0.07
CA LEU A 115 -6.25 15.72 0.21
C LEU A 115 -5.20 15.17 -0.77
N THR A 116 -4.31 16.03 -1.26
CA THR A 116 -3.20 15.62 -2.13
C THR A 116 -1.97 15.18 -1.31
N ALA A 117 -1.12 14.35 -1.91
CA ALA A 117 0.24 14.11 -1.44
C ALA A 117 1.12 15.27 -1.92
N ARG A 118 1.71 16.08 -1.01
CA ARG A 118 2.59 17.20 -1.41
C ARG A 118 4.05 16.76 -1.47
N HIS A 119 4.56 16.53 -2.68
CA HIS A 119 5.87 16.87 -3.26
C HIS A 119 6.17 15.92 -4.45
N GLY A 120 6.44 16.49 -5.64
CA GLY A 120 7.33 15.88 -6.64
C GLY A 120 6.87 14.62 -7.40
N GLY A 121 5.78 14.69 -8.18
CA GLY A 121 5.55 13.72 -9.28
C GLY A 121 5.23 12.28 -8.88
N GLY A 122 4.73 12.04 -7.67
CA GLY A 122 4.36 10.70 -7.17
C GLY A 122 2.88 10.32 -7.34
N HIS A 123 2.53 9.11 -6.89
CA HIS A 123 1.16 8.62 -6.86
C HIS A 123 0.25 9.54 -6.03
N MET A 124 -0.90 9.90 -6.60
CA MET A 124 -1.92 10.71 -5.95
C MET A 124 -3.14 9.83 -5.61
N PRO A 125 -3.51 9.70 -4.32
CA PRO A 125 -4.63 8.87 -3.95
C PRO A 125 -5.95 9.46 -4.44
N VAL A 126 -6.86 8.59 -4.88
CA VAL A 126 -8.25 8.97 -5.16
C VAL A 126 -8.89 9.58 -3.91
N ARG A 127 -9.62 10.67 -4.07
CA ARG A 127 -10.24 11.37 -2.93
C ARG A 127 -11.67 10.87 -2.77
N ILE A 128 -11.99 10.28 -1.62
CA ILE A 128 -13.31 9.74 -1.34
C ILE A 128 -13.98 10.55 -0.24
N VAL A 129 -15.20 11.02 -0.50
CA VAL A 129 -16.04 11.71 0.49
C VAL A 129 -17.22 10.82 0.86
N MET A 130 -17.28 10.38 2.12
CA MET A 130 -18.42 9.68 2.68
C MET A 130 -19.41 10.66 3.31
N THR A 131 -20.67 10.64 2.86
CA THR A 131 -21.72 11.49 3.44
C THR A 131 -23.12 10.90 3.32
N GLN A 132 -23.84 10.81 4.45
CA GLN A 132 -25.24 10.34 4.46
C GLN A 132 -26.21 11.35 3.84
N SER A 133 -26.18 12.61 4.29
CA SER A 133 -27.14 13.64 3.86
C SER A 133 -26.82 14.31 2.53
N PHE A 134 -25.61 14.08 1.98
CA PHE A 134 -25.07 14.84 0.85
C PHE A 134 -25.09 16.36 1.06
N GLY A 135 -25.07 16.81 2.32
CA GLY A 135 -25.00 18.23 2.71
C GLY A 135 -23.64 18.86 2.43
N LEU A 136 -23.10 18.65 1.24
CA LEU A 136 -21.80 19.15 0.80
C LEU A 136 -21.93 20.59 0.26
N PRO A 137 -20.87 21.41 0.37
CA PRO A 137 -20.85 22.71 -0.28
C PRO A 137 -20.79 22.54 -1.82
N GLU A 138 -21.41 23.46 -2.55
CA GLU A 138 -21.38 23.49 -4.03
C GLU A 138 -19.97 23.76 -4.57
N GLU A 139 -19.18 24.50 -3.80
CA GLU A 139 -17.78 24.79 -4.07
C GLU A 139 -16.86 24.25 -2.97
N ALA A 140 -15.88 23.43 -3.37
CA ALA A 140 -14.83 22.91 -2.52
C ALA A 140 -13.62 22.55 -3.36
N ASN A 141 -12.43 22.55 -2.75
CA ASN A 141 -11.17 22.15 -3.38
C ASN A 141 -11.21 20.70 -3.90
N LEU A 142 -12.08 19.86 -3.35
CA LEU A 142 -12.24 18.46 -3.78
C LEU A 142 -13.01 18.31 -5.08
N TRP A 143 -13.78 19.31 -5.50
CA TRP A 143 -14.57 19.24 -6.74
C TRP A 143 -13.77 19.63 -7.97
N ASP A 144 -12.60 20.22 -7.79
CA ASP A 144 -11.59 20.37 -8.84
C ASP A 144 -10.88 19.03 -9.04
N VAL A 145 -11.26 18.32 -10.10
CA VAL A 145 -10.76 16.98 -10.46
C VAL A 145 -9.67 17.01 -11.54
N SER A 146 -9.11 18.19 -11.86
CA SER A 146 -8.06 18.30 -12.90
C SER A 146 -6.84 17.43 -12.60
N ASP A 147 -6.44 17.39 -11.33
CA ASP A 147 -5.20 16.75 -10.90
C ASP A 147 -5.44 15.34 -10.32
N VAL A 148 -6.56 15.14 -9.63
CA VAL A 148 -6.86 13.93 -8.86
C VAL A 148 -8.36 13.64 -8.92
N PRO A 149 -8.79 12.40 -9.21
CA PRO A 149 -10.21 12.08 -9.21
C PRO A 149 -10.83 12.19 -7.80
N THR A 150 -12.12 12.52 -7.77
CA THR A 150 -12.92 12.56 -6.55
C THR A 150 -14.17 11.70 -6.72
N ILE A 151 -14.43 10.87 -5.70
CA ILE A 151 -15.61 10.02 -5.59
C ILE A 151 -16.39 10.45 -4.35
N VAL A 152 -17.67 10.72 -4.49
CA VAL A 152 -18.58 10.95 -3.36
C VAL A 152 -19.46 9.72 -3.22
N VAL A 153 -19.37 9.07 -2.06
CA VAL A 153 -20.25 7.94 -1.72
C VAL A 153 -21.35 8.43 -0.78
N THR A 154 -22.59 8.11 -1.09
CA THR A 154 -23.75 8.62 -0.37
C THR A 154 -24.89 7.63 -0.26
N GLN A 155 -25.88 7.96 0.55
CA GLN A 155 -27.11 7.18 0.64
C GLN A 155 -28.07 7.55 -0.50
N ARG A 156 -28.73 6.54 -1.08
CA ARG A 156 -29.66 6.69 -2.20
C ARG A 156 -30.70 7.76 -1.92
N GLY A 157 -30.90 8.65 -2.89
CA GLY A 157 -31.92 9.70 -2.84
C GLY A 157 -31.47 11.00 -2.19
N ALA A 158 -30.23 11.11 -1.72
CA ALA A 158 -29.73 12.32 -1.09
C ALA A 158 -29.48 13.46 -2.11
N ARG A 159 -30.19 14.59 -2.00
CA ARG A 159 -30.00 15.85 -2.76
C ARG A 159 -29.58 15.68 -4.24
N ARG A 160 -30.44 15.06 -5.05
CA ARG A 160 -30.18 14.78 -6.49
C ARG A 160 -29.70 15.97 -7.32
N SER A 161 -30.15 17.20 -7.03
CA SER A 161 -29.69 18.40 -7.75
C SER A 161 -28.19 18.65 -7.54
N LEU A 162 -27.71 18.52 -6.30
CA LEU A 162 -26.29 18.68 -5.98
C LEU A 162 -25.47 17.51 -6.53
N GLN A 163 -26.00 16.28 -6.52
CA GLN A 163 -25.32 15.15 -7.17
C GLN A 163 -25.08 15.43 -8.67
N LYS A 164 -26.10 15.93 -9.38
CA LYS A 164 -25.98 16.33 -10.80
C LYS A 164 -24.96 17.45 -11.00
N LEU A 165 -24.95 18.44 -10.10
CA LEU A 165 -23.96 19.52 -10.14
C LEU A 165 -22.53 18.96 -10.01
N LEU A 166 -22.27 18.13 -9.00
CA LEU A 166 -20.94 17.52 -8.81
C LEU A 166 -20.55 16.60 -9.98
N ALA A 167 -21.49 15.81 -10.50
CA ALA A 167 -21.26 14.99 -11.70
C ALA A 167 -20.90 15.84 -12.92
N SER A 168 -21.52 17.01 -13.10
CA SER A 168 -21.16 17.95 -14.18
C SER A 168 -19.75 18.53 -14.04
N LYS A 169 -19.18 18.53 -12.83
CA LYS A 169 -17.78 18.88 -12.54
C LYS A 169 -16.82 17.68 -12.69
N GLY A 170 -17.29 16.51 -13.11
CA GLY A 170 -16.49 15.30 -13.26
C GLY A 170 -16.29 14.49 -11.96
N VAL A 171 -17.00 14.85 -10.89
CA VAL A 171 -16.98 14.09 -9.63
C VAL A 171 -17.85 12.83 -9.79
N GLU A 172 -17.29 11.66 -9.49
CA GLU A 172 -18.07 10.42 -9.49
C GLU A 172 -18.97 10.38 -8.25
N VAL A 173 -20.26 10.08 -8.42
CA VAL A 173 -21.22 9.94 -7.30
C VAL A 173 -21.73 8.51 -7.27
N VAL A 174 -21.51 7.82 -6.15
CA VAL A 174 -21.92 6.43 -5.94
C VAL A 174 -22.96 6.39 -4.81
N GLU A 175 -24.13 5.82 -5.11
CA GLU A 175 -25.21 5.67 -4.15
C GLU A 175 -25.26 4.26 -3.55
N PHE A 176 -25.50 4.19 -2.24
CA PHE A 176 -25.75 2.97 -1.48
C PHE A 176 -27.14 3.03 -0.86
N ASP A 177 -27.86 1.91 -0.76
CA ASP A 177 -29.18 1.89 -0.11
C ASP A 177 -29.07 2.27 1.38
N ILE A 178 -28.08 1.66 2.05
CA ILE A 178 -27.66 1.99 3.40
C ILE A 178 -26.17 2.26 3.35
N LEU A 179 -25.79 3.53 3.56
CA LEU A 179 -24.38 3.90 3.56
C LEU A 179 -23.72 3.43 4.86
N ASN A 180 -22.86 2.41 4.77
CA ASN A 180 -22.03 1.95 5.87
C ASN A 180 -20.58 1.69 5.39
N PRO A 181 -19.57 1.76 6.29
CA PRO A 181 -18.17 1.58 5.90
C PRO A 181 -17.85 0.23 5.28
N ARG A 182 -18.52 -0.86 5.68
CA ARG A 182 -18.22 -2.21 5.18
C ARG A 182 -18.54 -2.32 3.70
N ASP A 183 -19.75 -1.96 3.30
CA ASP A 183 -20.18 -2.05 1.89
C ASP A 183 -19.35 -1.11 0.99
N VAL A 184 -19.01 0.07 1.50
CA VAL A 184 -18.12 1.00 0.78
C VAL A 184 -16.73 0.37 0.57
N MET A 185 -16.19 -0.34 1.56
CA MET A 185 -14.91 -1.04 1.40
C MET A 185 -14.99 -2.22 0.45
N GLU A 186 -16.06 -3.02 0.48
CA GLU A 186 -16.26 -4.10 -0.49
C GLU A 186 -16.35 -3.57 -1.93
N TYR A 187 -17.08 -2.48 -2.12
CA TYR A 187 -17.15 -1.79 -3.40
C TYR A 187 -15.76 -1.37 -3.92
N PHE A 188 -14.90 -0.81 -3.07
CA PHE A 188 -13.54 -0.45 -3.46
C PHE A 188 -12.60 -1.66 -3.61
N HIS A 189 -12.81 -2.73 -2.85
CA HIS A 189 -12.09 -4.00 -3.06
C HIS A 189 -12.32 -4.55 -4.47
N ASP A 190 -13.59 -4.55 -4.91
CA ASP A 190 -13.98 -5.07 -6.23
C ASP A 190 -13.48 -4.16 -7.36
N ARG A 191 -13.32 -2.86 -7.09
CA ARG A 191 -12.60 -1.92 -7.97
C ARG A 191 -11.07 -2.06 -7.94
N GLY A 192 -10.54 -2.99 -7.17
CA GLY A 192 -9.11 -3.31 -7.14
C GLY A 192 -8.25 -2.49 -6.17
N TYR A 193 -8.84 -1.68 -5.29
CA TYR A 193 -8.09 -0.91 -4.30
C TYR A 193 -7.46 -1.85 -3.27
N LEU A 194 -6.19 -1.64 -2.95
CA LEU A 194 -5.40 -2.42 -2.00
C LEU A 194 -5.33 -1.74 -0.64
N SER A 195 -5.14 -0.42 -0.60
CA SER A 195 -4.90 0.36 0.62
C SER A 195 -5.68 1.66 0.63
N ILE A 196 -6.40 1.92 1.72
CA ILE A 196 -7.22 3.13 1.88
C ILE A 196 -6.87 3.83 3.20
N LEU A 197 -6.54 5.12 3.13
CA LEU A 197 -6.26 5.96 4.29
C LEU A 197 -7.52 6.70 4.73
N TRP A 198 -7.87 6.59 6.01
CA TRP A 198 -9.00 7.28 6.62
C TRP A 198 -8.50 8.49 7.41
N GLU A 199 -8.80 9.68 6.93
CA GLU A 199 -8.50 10.96 7.60
C GLU A 199 -9.81 11.66 8.01
N CYS A 200 -10.64 10.93 8.76
CA CYS A 200 -12.01 11.34 9.06
C CYS A 200 -12.20 11.77 10.52
N GLY A 201 -13.32 12.44 10.80
CA GLY A 201 -13.71 12.79 12.16
C GLY A 201 -14.21 11.59 12.98
N GLY A 202 -14.29 11.77 14.30
CA GLY A 202 -14.52 10.67 15.25
C GLY A 202 -15.75 9.80 15.02
N THR A 203 -16.86 10.36 14.51
CA THR A 203 -18.07 9.58 14.20
C THR A 203 -17.85 8.58 13.07
N LEU A 204 -17.18 9.00 11.99
CA LEU A 204 -16.89 8.10 10.87
C LEU A 204 -15.79 7.10 11.24
N ALA A 205 -14.80 7.53 12.01
CA ALA A 205 -13.76 6.64 12.54
C ALA A 205 -14.36 5.53 13.42
N ALA A 206 -15.25 5.89 14.35
CA ALA A 206 -15.95 4.92 15.19
C ALA A 206 -16.78 3.94 14.35
N SER A 207 -17.57 4.44 13.40
CA SER A 207 -18.35 3.59 12.50
C SER A 207 -17.48 2.63 11.68
N ALA A 208 -16.32 3.07 11.20
CA ALA A 208 -15.39 2.23 10.44
C ALA A 208 -14.69 1.18 11.33
N ILE A 209 -14.37 1.52 12.57
CA ILE A 209 -13.85 0.55 13.56
C ILE A 209 -14.92 -0.50 13.88
N SER A 210 -16.15 -0.08 14.19
CA SER A 210 -17.26 -1.00 14.48
C SER A 210 -17.60 -1.91 13.30
N ALA A 211 -17.42 -1.44 12.07
CA ALA A 211 -17.60 -2.25 10.85
C ALA A 211 -16.45 -3.25 10.60
N GLY A 212 -15.41 -3.26 11.43
CA GLY A 212 -14.27 -4.17 11.30
C GLY A 212 -13.38 -3.92 10.08
N VAL A 213 -13.47 -2.73 9.46
CA VAL A 213 -12.71 -2.44 8.23
C VAL A 213 -11.33 -1.84 8.52
N ILE A 214 -11.16 -1.15 9.65
CA ILE A 214 -9.86 -0.55 10.02
C ILE A 214 -8.89 -1.63 10.49
N ARG A 215 -7.73 -1.73 9.83
CA ARG A 215 -6.67 -2.69 10.16
C ARG A 215 -5.60 -2.09 11.03
N LYS A 216 -5.15 -0.88 10.68
CA LYS A 216 -4.01 -0.21 11.31
C LYS A 216 -4.36 1.21 11.72
N VAL A 217 -3.80 1.65 12.85
CA VAL A 217 -3.94 3.02 13.36
C VAL A 217 -2.60 3.74 13.30
N TYR A 218 -2.63 5.02 12.91
CA TYR A 218 -1.55 6.00 13.07
C TYR A 218 -2.09 7.20 13.84
N ALA A 219 -1.70 7.31 15.11
CA ALA A 219 -2.13 8.36 16.03
C ALA A 219 -0.97 9.34 16.27
N PHE A 220 -1.09 10.55 15.74
CA PHE A 220 -0.14 11.64 16.04
C PHE A 220 -0.62 12.40 17.28
N VAL A 221 0.20 12.41 18.33
CA VAL A 221 -0.08 13.06 19.62
C VAL A 221 0.82 14.29 19.75
N ALA A 222 0.22 15.46 19.67
CA ALA A 222 0.92 16.73 19.84
C ALA A 222 1.03 17.09 21.32
N PRO A 223 2.13 17.74 21.76
CA PRO A 223 2.33 18.20 23.14
C PRO A 223 1.50 19.47 23.39
N LYS A 224 0.18 19.34 23.31
CA LYS A 224 -0.81 20.39 23.48
C LYS A 224 -1.91 19.88 24.40
N ILE A 225 -2.54 20.76 25.18
CA ILE A 225 -3.71 20.44 25.99
C ILE A 225 -4.75 21.53 25.71
N ILE A 226 -6.00 21.15 25.50
CA ILE A 226 -7.08 22.12 25.20
C ILE A 226 -8.33 21.92 26.06
N GLY A 227 -8.53 20.71 26.58
CA GLY A 227 -9.69 20.33 27.37
C GLY A 227 -10.99 20.39 26.58
N GLY A 228 -12.09 20.61 27.29
CA GLY A 228 -13.42 20.79 26.71
C GLY A 228 -14.21 19.48 26.65
N LYS A 229 -15.33 19.45 27.39
CA LYS A 229 -16.30 18.35 27.37
C LYS A 229 -16.84 18.10 25.96
N ASN A 230 -17.09 19.18 25.21
CA ASN A 230 -17.66 19.13 23.86
C ASN A 230 -16.59 19.15 22.76
N ALA A 231 -15.30 19.19 23.12
CA ALA A 231 -14.22 19.10 22.14
C ALA A 231 -14.15 17.66 21.60
N PRO A 232 -14.15 17.47 20.27
CA PRO A 232 -14.23 16.14 19.67
C PRO A 232 -12.98 15.32 19.91
N SER A 233 -13.17 14.01 20.11
CA SER A 233 -12.13 12.98 20.19
C SER A 233 -11.87 12.32 18.82
N PRO A 234 -10.73 11.61 18.65
CA PRO A 234 -10.41 10.91 17.40
C PRO A 234 -11.36 9.78 17.04
N VAL A 235 -11.94 9.13 18.05
CA VAL A 235 -12.94 8.08 17.93
C VAL A 235 -14.10 8.51 18.82
N ALA A 236 -15.30 8.56 18.25
CA ALA A 236 -16.53 8.84 18.98
C ALA A 236 -17.04 7.56 19.66
N GLU A 237 -18.35 7.45 19.86
CA GLU A 237 -18.96 6.31 20.56
C GLU A 237 -18.78 4.98 19.80
N LEU A 238 -18.15 4.01 20.46
CA LEU A 238 -18.10 2.60 20.03
C LEU A 238 -19.12 1.73 20.76
N GLY A 239 -19.83 2.28 21.75
CA GLY A 239 -20.80 1.55 22.58
C GLY A 239 -20.16 0.69 23.69
N MET A 240 -18.86 0.85 23.94
CA MET A 240 -18.15 0.19 25.04
C MET A 240 -18.41 0.96 26.34
N VAL A 241 -18.83 0.24 27.38
CA VAL A 241 -19.18 0.78 28.70
C VAL A 241 -18.22 0.35 29.80
N GLU A 242 -17.40 -0.68 29.55
CA GLU A 242 -16.39 -1.19 30.48
C GLU A 242 -15.00 -1.21 29.84
N MET A 243 -13.95 -0.99 30.64
CA MET A 243 -12.56 -0.99 30.15
C MET A 243 -12.10 -2.36 29.61
N SER A 244 -12.71 -3.45 30.07
CA SER A 244 -12.49 -4.81 29.55
C SER A 244 -12.88 -4.96 28.08
N GLN A 245 -13.71 -4.06 27.55
CA GLN A 245 -14.17 -4.05 26.17
C GLN A 245 -13.29 -3.19 25.25
N ALA A 246 -12.34 -2.44 25.83
CA ALA A 246 -11.45 -1.57 25.07
C ALA A 246 -10.62 -2.38 24.07
N LEU A 247 -10.38 -1.78 22.89
CA LEU A 247 -9.59 -2.42 21.85
C LEU A 247 -8.11 -2.19 22.10
N ASP A 248 -7.38 -3.28 22.30
CA ASP A 248 -5.92 -3.25 22.35
C ASP A 248 -5.32 -3.12 20.95
N LEU A 249 -4.29 -2.28 20.84
CA LEU A 249 -3.45 -2.26 19.64
C LEU A 249 -2.40 -3.36 19.74
N LEU A 250 -2.23 -4.10 18.66
CA LEU A 250 -1.20 -5.10 18.47
C LEU A 250 0.01 -4.50 17.77
N ASP A 251 1.20 -5.07 18.03
CA ASP A 251 2.46 -4.64 17.41
C ASP A 251 2.70 -3.12 17.50
N VAL A 252 2.49 -2.57 18.69
CA VAL A 252 2.55 -1.12 18.92
C VAL A 252 3.97 -0.61 18.73
N CYS A 253 4.10 0.48 17.97
CA CYS A 253 5.32 1.22 17.76
C CYS A 253 5.12 2.67 18.20
N TYR A 254 6.13 3.20 18.89
CA TYR A 254 6.21 4.57 19.38
C TYR A 254 7.38 5.26 18.71
N GLU A 255 7.13 6.37 18.03
CA GLU A 255 8.13 7.11 17.25
C GLU A 255 8.00 8.62 17.53
N GLN A 256 9.10 9.27 17.90
CA GLN A 256 9.11 10.72 18.03
C GLN A 256 9.22 11.37 16.64
N VAL A 257 8.26 12.24 16.28
CA VAL A 257 8.23 12.95 14.99
C VAL A 257 8.24 14.45 15.24
N GLY A 258 9.45 15.01 15.31
CA GLY A 258 9.66 16.39 15.75
C GLY A 258 9.16 16.57 17.20
N PRO A 259 8.25 17.52 17.48
CA PRO A 259 7.69 17.69 18.82
C PRO A 259 6.55 16.72 19.14
N ASP A 260 6.01 16.00 18.16
CA ASP A 260 4.87 15.09 18.35
C ASP A 260 5.35 13.65 18.61
N MET A 261 4.48 12.83 19.20
CA MET A 261 4.65 11.38 19.30
C MET A 261 3.72 10.69 18.30
N LEU A 262 4.25 9.79 17.49
CA LEU A 262 3.47 8.88 16.65
C LEU A 262 3.33 7.54 17.37
N ILE A 263 2.09 7.15 17.65
CA ILE A 263 1.72 5.81 18.12
C ILE A 263 1.06 5.08 16.95
N SER A 264 1.56 3.89 16.60
CA SER A 264 0.96 3.08 15.55
C SER A 264 0.85 1.62 15.95
N GLY A 265 -0.16 0.93 15.43
CA GLY A 265 -0.43 -0.47 15.76
C GLY A 265 -1.63 -1.01 15.00
N PHE A 266 -1.87 -2.31 15.10
CA PHE A 266 -2.97 -2.99 14.42
C PHE A 266 -4.16 -3.21 15.37
N LEU A 267 -5.38 -3.03 14.89
CA LEU A 267 -6.59 -3.37 15.66
C LEU A 267 -6.96 -4.85 15.58
N GLN A 268 -6.47 -5.52 14.54
CA GLN A 268 -6.64 -6.95 14.32
C GLN A 268 -5.32 -7.49 13.79
N PRO A 269 -4.93 -8.72 14.15
CA PRO A 269 -3.72 -9.32 13.59
C PRO A 269 -3.84 -9.33 12.06
N LEU A 270 -2.70 -9.17 11.37
CA LEU A 270 -2.70 -9.41 9.94
C LEU A 270 -3.21 -10.84 9.71
N PRO A 271 -4.15 -11.05 8.77
CA PRO A 271 -4.66 -12.39 8.51
C PRO A 271 -3.49 -13.33 8.28
N ASP A 272 -3.32 -14.32 9.14
CA ASP A 272 -2.30 -15.32 8.92
C ASP A 272 -2.79 -16.17 7.75
N VAL A 273 -1.98 -16.19 6.69
CA VAL A 273 -2.24 -17.03 5.52
C VAL A 273 -1.68 -18.44 5.72
N THR A 274 -1.36 -18.81 6.96
CA THR A 274 -1.09 -20.19 7.33
C THR A 274 -2.27 -21.09 6.97
N PRO A 275 -2.00 -22.32 6.52
CA PRO A 275 -3.05 -23.26 6.16
C PRO A 275 -3.82 -23.72 7.40
N VAL A 276 -5.14 -23.81 7.30
CA VAL A 276 -5.82 -25.02 7.80
C VAL A 276 -5.36 -26.11 6.84
N ILE A 277 -4.52 -27.05 7.29
CA ILE A 277 -4.04 -28.14 6.46
C ILE A 277 -5.20 -29.14 6.32
N PRO A 278 -5.81 -29.31 5.13
CA PRO A 278 -6.61 -30.50 4.87
C PRO A 278 -5.65 -31.69 4.87
N SER A 279 -6.09 -32.83 5.40
CA SER A 279 -5.26 -34.03 5.44
C SER A 279 -4.78 -34.41 4.03
N VAL A 280 -3.66 -35.16 3.93
CA VAL A 280 -3.09 -35.60 2.64
C VAL A 280 -4.14 -36.30 1.75
N ASP A 281 -5.16 -36.89 2.37
CA ASP A 281 -6.27 -37.59 1.71
C ASP A 281 -7.37 -36.64 1.17
N GLU A 282 -7.51 -35.43 1.71
CA GLU A 282 -8.47 -34.41 1.22
C GLU A 282 -7.97 -33.68 -0.03
N THR A 283 -6.67 -33.72 -0.32
CA THR A 283 -6.05 -33.05 -1.48
C THR A 283 -6.33 -33.70 -2.85
N PHE A 284 -7.12 -34.78 -2.91
CA PHE A 284 -7.54 -35.41 -4.16
C PHE A 284 -8.98 -35.06 -4.58
N ALA A 285 -9.75 -34.38 -3.74
CA ALA A 285 -11.07 -33.91 -4.12
C ALA A 285 -10.94 -32.62 -4.92
N ILE A 286 -11.07 -32.73 -6.25
CA ILE A 286 -11.41 -31.58 -7.10
C ILE A 286 -12.73 -31.05 -6.55
N ASP A 287 -12.73 -29.82 -6.02
CA ASP A 287 -13.95 -29.13 -5.63
C ASP A 287 -14.83 -28.97 -6.89
N PRO A 288 -15.98 -29.67 -6.99
CA PRO A 288 -16.83 -29.63 -8.17
C PRO A 288 -17.57 -28.29 -8.32
N THR A 289 -17.48 -27.39 -7.34
CA THR A 289 -18.04 -26.03 -7.42
C THR A 289 -17.06 -25.03 -8.04
N VAL A 290 -15.78 -25.39 -8.18
CA VAL A 290 -14.80 -24.63 -8.95
C VAL A 290 -14.81 -25.16 -10.38
N ALA A 291 -15.57 -24.49 -11.25
CA ALA A 291 -15.48 -24.74 -12.69
C ALA A 291 -14.00 -24.69 -13.11
N PRO A 292 -13.52 -25.63 -13.95
CA PRO A 292 -12.17 -25.55 -14.49
C PRO A 292 -12.10 -24.26 -15.29
N HIS A 293 -11.46 -23.25 -14.72
CA HIS A 293 -11.19 -22.01 -15.43
C HIS A 293 -10.33 -22.42 -16.62
N GLU A 294 -10.82 -22.20 -17.85
CA GLU A 294 -9.97 -22.23 -19.02
C GLU A 294 -8.71 -21.46 -18.68
N SER A 295 -7.56 -22.10 -18.88
CA SER A 295 -6.26 -21.52 -18.54
C SER A 295 -6.17 -20.18 -19.25
N SER A 296 -6.39 -19.09 -18.50
CA SER A 296 -6.20 -17.75 -19.02
C SER A 296 -4.70 -17.65 -19.29
N ILE A 297 -4.37 -17.70 -20.58
CA ILE A 297 -3.04 -17.49 -21.09
C ILE A 297 -2.50 -16.24 -20.38
N ILE A 298 -1.42 -16.40 -19.63
CA ILE A 298 -0.75 -15.27 -18.99
C ILE A 298 -0.15 -14.43 -20.11
N PHE A 299 -0.76 -13.29 -20.40
CA PHE A 299 -0.20 -12.32 -21.33
C PHE A 299 0.78 -11.44 -20.56
N PHE A 300 2.05 -11.51 -20.94
CA PHE A 300 2.99 -10.46 -20.61
C PHE A 300 2.75 -9.30 -21.57
N TYR A 301 2.60 -8.07 -21.04
CA TYR A 301 2.47 -6.90 -21.88
C TYR A 301 3.68 -6.78 -22.80
N LYS A 302 3.43 -6.77 -24.10
CA LYS A 302 4.40 -6.30 -25.07
C LYS A 302 4.56 -4.80 -24.88
N THR A 303 5.72 -4.27 -25.20
CA THR A 303 6.05 -2.85 -24.98
C THR A 303 5.12 -1.88 -25.70
N TRP A 304 4.43 -2.35 -26.75
CA TRP A 304 3.45 -1.59 -27.55
C TRP A 304 1.98 -1.85 -27.16
N ASP A 305 1.71 -2.62 -26.11
CA ASP A 305 0.35 -2.81 -25.60
C ASP A 305 -0.10 -1.58 -24.79
N PRO A 306 -1.42 -1.37 -24.56
CA PRO A 306 -1.95 -0.24 -23.77
C PRO A 306 -1.35 -0.10 -22.36
N TYR A 307 -0.77 -1.17 -21.81
CA TYR A 307 -0.08 -1.21 -20.52
C TYR A 307 1.39 -1.67 -20.65
N GLY A 308 1.95 -1.61 -21.85
CA GLY A 308 3.35 -1.98 -22.16
C GLY A 308 4.40 -1.17 -21.40
N VAL A 309 4.01 -0.02 -20.84
CA VAL A 309 4.85 0.79 -19.93
C VAL A 309 5.24 0.04 -18.65
N PHE A 310 4.43 -0.93 -18.21
CA PHE A 310 4.74 -1.80 -17.06
C PHE A 310 5.56 -3.04 -17.45
N SER A 311 5.91 -3.19 -18.72
CA SER A 311 6.82 -4.25 -19.16
C SER A 311 8.25 -3.94 -18.71
N ASN A 312 9.02 -4.97 -18.36
CA ASN A 312 10.46 -4.81 -18.08
C ASN A 312 11.23 -4.25 -19.29
N PHE A 313 10.68 -4.40 -20.50
CA PHE A 313 11.26 -3.86 -21.73
C PHE A 313 10.77 -2.44 -22.08
N SER A 314 9.93 -1.83 -21.23
CA SER A 314 9.41 -0.47 -21.42
C SER A 314 10.56 0.51 -21.75
N PRO A 315 10.47 1.28 -22.85
CA PRO A 315 11.55 2.18 -23.29
C PRO A 315 11.59 3.50 -22.49
N HIS A 316 10.87 3.56 -21.36
CA HIS A 316 10.78 4.77 -20.55
C HIS A 316 11.97 4.87 -19.59
N PRO A 317 12.72 5.99 -19.61
CA PRO A 317 13.86 6.17 -18.74
C PRO A 317 13.46 6.21 -17.26
N ILE A 318 14.36 5.72 -16.40
CA ILE A 318 14.24 5.84 -14.94
C ILE A 318 15.42 6.61 -14.37
N GLN A 319 15.20 7.36 -13.29
CA GLN A 319 16.25 8.06 -12.56
C GLN A 319 16.49 7.37 -11.23
N MET A 320 17.75 7.03 -10.95
CA MET A 320 18.16 6.35 -9.73
C MET A 320 19.38 7.05 -9.16
N ALA A 321 19.40 7.27 -7.84
CA ALA A 321 20.60 7.76 -7.16
C ALA A 321 21.72 6.70 -7.23
N ASP A 322 22.94 7.15 -7.52
CA ASP A 322 24.13 6.32 -7.44
C ASP A 322 24.66 6.23 -5.99
N LYS A 323 25.78 5.50 -5.81
CA LYS A 323 26.42 5.31 -4.51
C LYS A 323 26.93 6.60 -3.84
N ASN A 324 27.08 7.69 -4.60
CA ASN A 324 27.49 9.00 -4.12
C ASN A 324 26.28 9.92 -3.87
N GLY A 325 25.07 9.48 -4.19
CA GLY A 325 23.83 10.24 -4.04
C GLY A 325 23.45 11.08 -5.27
N ASP A 326 24.21 10.99 -6.37
CA ASP A 326 23.94 11.71 -7.60
C ASP A 326 22.93 10.94 -8.46
N TYR A 327 21.95 11.64 -9.05
CA TYR A 327 20.93 11.00 -9.89
C TYR A 327 21.49 10.63 -11.27
N VAL A 328 21.49 9.34 -11.59
CA VAL A 328 21.84 8.80 -12.90
C VAL A 328 20.57 8.38 -13.64
N THR A 329 20.45 8.82 -14.89
CA THR A 329 19.34 8.43 -15.78
C THR A 329 19.71 7.14 -16.52
N TRP A 330 18.84 6.14 -16.43
CA TRP A 330 18.92 4.88 -17.17
C TRP A 330 17.87 4.86 -18.25
N LEU A 331 18.23 4.41 -19.46
CA LEU A 331 17.34 4.41 -20.62
C LEU A 331 16.11 3.51 -20.44
N SER A 332 16.20 2.46 -19.62
CA SER A 332 15.05 1.69 -19.15
C SER A 332 15.37 0.91 -17.87
N VAL A 333 14.33 0.31 -17.29
CA VAL A 333 14.43 -0.61 -16.14
C VAL A 333 15.38 -1.78 -16.45
N GLU A 334 15.37 -2.30 -17.68
CA GLU A 334 16.24 -3.41 -18.08
C GLU A 334 17.72 -2.99 -18.14
N HIS A 335 18.04 -1.76 -18.58
CA HIS A 335 19.42 -1.25 -18.57
C HIS A 335 19.97 -1.22 -17.15
N TYR A 336 19.15 -0.74 -16.20
CA TYR A 336 19.51 -0.69 -14.79
C TYR A 336 19.81 -2.08 -14.24
N TYR A 337 18.89 -3.04 -14.39
CA TYR A 337 19.05 -4.39 -13.83
C TYR A 337 20.21 -5.16 -14.46
N GLN A 338 20.42 -5.05 -15.77
CA GLN A 338 21.51 -5.77 -16.42
C GLN A 338 22.89 -5.21 -16.05
N ALA A 339 23.01 -3.89 -15.90
CA ALA A 339 24.26 -3.27 -15.48
C ALA A 339 24.59 -3.56 -14.02
N HIS A 340 23.59 -3.57 -13.12
CA HIS A 340 23.78 -3.81 -11.69
C HIS A 340 24.25 -5.23 -11.34
N LYS A 341 24.25 -6.15 -12.30
CA LYS A 341 24.91 -7.45 -12.14
C LYS A 341 26.44 -7.36 -12.09
N PHE A 342 27.03 -6.28 -12.61
CA PHE A 342 28.47 -6.14 -12.78
C PHE A 342 29.04 -4.94 -12.01
N ILE A 343 28.18 -4.05 -11.50
CA ILE A 343 28.57 -2.91 -10.67
C ILE A 343 29.10 -3.44 -9.32
N GLY A 344 30.31 -3.03 -8.94
CA GLY A 344 30.95 -3.44 -7.69
C GLY A 344 31.99 -4.56 -7.82
N VAL A 345 32.12 -5.17 -9.00
CA VAL A 345 33.22 -6.10 -9.31
C VAL A 345 34.46 -5.30 -9.68
N ASP A 346 35.58 -5.51 -8.97
CA ASP A 346 36.84 -4.82 -9.24
C ASP A 346 37.61 -5.44 -10.42
N ASP A 347 36.96 -5.45 -11.59
CA ASP A 347 37.52 -5.95 -12.84
C ASP A 347 37.33 -4.89 -13.96
N PRO A 348 38.39 -4.47 -14.67
CA PRO A 348 38.30 -3.50 -15.76
C PRO A 348 37.33 -3.91 -16.88
N VAL A 349 37.19 -5.22 -17.12
CA VAL A 349 36.30 -5.80 -18.11
C VAL A 349 34.83 -5.67 -17.67
N ALA A 350 34.54 -5.84 -16.37
CA ALA A 350 33.20 -5.62 -15.82
C ALA A 350 32.74 -4.17 -15.99
N ARG A 351 33.65 -3.19 -15.80
CA ARG A 351 33.35 -1.76 -16.01
C ARG A 351 33.05 -1.46 -17.47
N ALA A 352 33.81 -2.02 -18.41
CA ALA A 352 33.54 -1.87 -19.84
C ALA A 352 32.16 -2.44 -20.23
N PHE A 353 31.72 -3.52 -19.58
CA PHE A 353 30.40 -4.09 -19.83
C PHE A 353 29.25 -3.26 -19.27
N VAL A 354 29.42 -2.66 -18.09
CA VAL A 354 28.44 -1.71 -17.56
C VAL A 354 28.22 -0.56 -18.54
N GLU A 355 29.29 -0.02 -19.12
CA GLU A 355 29.18 1.05 -20.12
C GLU A 355 28.55 0.56 -21.45
N ASN A 356 28.85 -0.67 -21.90
CA ASN A 356 28.20 -1.26 -23.07
C ASN A 356 26.69 -1.51 -22.86
N ILE A 357 26.28 -1.89 -21.64
CA ILE A 357 24.87 -2.06 -21.30
C ILE A 357 24.17 -0.70 -21.24
N LYS A 358 24.80 0.31 -20.61
CA LYS A 358 24.26 1.68 -20.55
C LYS A 358 24.07 2.32 -21.92
N SER A 359 24.97 2.02 -22.86
CA SER A 359 24.95 2.57 -24.23
C SER A 359 24.15 1.73 -25.23
N ALA A 360 23.51 0.65 -24.80
CA ALA A 360 22.64 -0.15 -25.64
C ALA A 360 21.46 0.69 -26.18
N LYS A 361 21.05 0.43 -27.42
CA LYS A 361 20.03 1.26 -28.09
C LYS A 361 18.61 0.88 -27.72
N SER A 362 18.43 -0.26 -27.04
CA SER A 362 17.11 -0.82 -26.66
C SER A 362 17.22 -1.70 -25.42
N SER A 363 16.10 -1.89 -24.73
CA SER A 363 15.97 -2.79 -23.58
C SER A 363 16.35 -4.23 -23.96
N GLU A 364 15.97 -4.69 -25.15
CA GLU A 364 16.30 -6.01 -25.68
C GLU A 364 17.80 -6.19 -25.90
N GLU A 365 18.47 -5.16 -26.43
CA GLU A 365 19.92 -5.17 -26.63
C GLU A 365 20.67 -5.18 -25.29
N ALA A 366 20.24 -4.36 -24.33
CA ALA A 366 20.78 -4.36 -22.96
C ALA A 366 20.65 -5.75 -22.32
N ALA A 367 19.48 -6.37 -22.43
CA ALA A 367 19.22 -7.72 -21.93
C ALA A 367 20.05 -8.80 -22.62
N ARG A 368 20.29 -8.67 -23.93
CA ARG A 368 21.11 -9.60 -24.70
C ARG A 368 22.58 -9.51 -24.27
N ILE A 369 23.12 -8.30 -24.15
CA ILE A 369 24.50 -8.04 -23.71
C ILE A 369 24.69 -8.62 -22.30
N GLY A 370 23.85 -8.24 -21.34
CA GLY A 370 23.94 -8.73 -19.95
C GLY A 370 23.83 -10.25 -19.82
N ARG A 371 22.89 -10.89 -20.54
CA ARG A 371 22.71 -12.36 -20.51
C ARG A 371 23.82 -13.12 -21.23
N SER A 372 24.35 -12.60 -22.33
CA SER A 372 25.47 -13.22 -23.05
C SER A 372 26.72 -13.26 -22.17
N ILE A 373 27.01 -12.16 -21.47
CA ILE A 373 28.18 -12.05 -20.60
C ILE A 373 28.04 -12.96 -19.38
N GLN A 374 26.85 -13.02 -18.76
CA GLN A 374 26.59 -13.91 -17.64
C GLN A 374 26.86 -15.39 -17.99
N ARG A 375 26.61 -15.79 -19.25
CA ARG A 375 26.92 -17.15 -19.74
C ARG A 375 28.40 -17.36 -20.04
N GLN A 376 29.09 -16.35 -20.58
CA GLN A 376 30.49 -16.46 -21.00
C GLN A 376 31.48 -16.27 -19.84
N ARG A 377 31.14 -15.43 -18.86
CA ARG A 377 32.01 -15.08 -17.72
C ARG A 377 31.18 -14.94 -16.43
N PRO A 378 30.70 -16.06 -15.87
CA PRO A 378 29.89 -16.04 -14.63
C PRO A 378 30.63 -15.42 -13.44
N ASN A 379 31.97 -15.54 -13.38
CA ASN A 379 32.82 -15.01 -12.31
C ASN A 379 32.81 -13.47 -12.19
N LEU A 380 32.29 -12.76 -13.20
CA LEU A 380 32.19 -11.29 -13.20
C LEU A 380 30.84 -10.79 -12.67
N ASN A 381 29.95 -11.70 -12.26
CA ASN A 381 28.67 -11.36 -11.65
C ASN A 381 28.90 -11.01 -10.17
N TYR A 382 28.44 -9.83 -9.75
CA TYR A 382 28.59 -9.33 -8.38
C TYR A 382 28.02 -10.31 -7.34
N ALA A 383 26.94 -11.03 -7.69
CA ALA A 383 26.34 -12.06 -6.82
C ALA A 383 27.19 -13.34 -6.68
N ASP A 384 28.15 -13.59 -7.58
CA ASP A 384 29.04 -14.76 -7.55
C ASP A 384 30.46 -14.41 -7.05
N ALA A 385 30.86 -13.13 -7.08
CA ALA A 385 32.18 -12.65 -6.66
C ALA A 385 32.41 -12.68 -5.12
N GLU A 386 31.36 -12.80 -4.31
CA GLU A 386 31.46 -12.92 -2.83
C GLU A 386 31.48 -14.38 -2.32
N LYS A 387 31.61 -15.40 -3.18
CA LYS A 387 31.88 -16.76 -2.69
C LYS A 387 33.36 -16.90 -2.34
N PRO A 388 33.75 -17.04 -1.05
CA PRO A 388 35.12 -17.40 -0.73
C PRO A 388 35.44 -18.75 -1.36
N ASP A 389 36.59 -18.80 -2.02
CA ASP A 389 37.13 -19.96 -2.71
C ASP A 389 37.38 -21.09 -1.71
N THR A 390 36.46 -22.04 -1.64
CA THR A 390 36.64 -23.28 -0.85
C THR A 390 37.18 -24.36 -1.77
N ARG A 391 38.39 -24.14 -2.33
CA ARG A 391 39.15 -25.16 -3.06
C ARG A 391 40.63 -24.78 -3.24
N SER A 392 41.38 -24.67 -2.14
CA SER A 392 42.82 -24.97 -2.15
C SER A 392 43.36 -25.12 -0.73
N SER A 393 44.03 -26.26 -0.50
CA SER A 393 44.78 -26.75 0.68
C SER A 393 44.03 -26.94 1.99
#